data_AF-A0A1I1HWX0-F1
#
_entry.id   AF-A0A1I1HWX0-F1
#
_cell.length_a   1.000
_cell.length_b   1.000
_cell.length_c   1.000
_cell.angle_alpha   90.00
_cell.angle_beta   90.00
_cell.angle_gamma   90.00
#
_symmetry.space_group_name_H-M   'P 1'
#
loop_
_entity.id
_entity.type
_entity.pdbx_description
1 polymer ?
#
loop_
_entity_poly.entity_id
_entity_poly.type
_entity_poly.pdbx_seq_one_letter_code
_entity_poly.pdbx_strand_id
1 'polypeptide(L)'
;MDLDVRGIGGQLLLAFAILAPVKVMNMILGGGIIRSGGRTKYIMIIDMLGTWLVGVPLGLYAGLVLKLPIVWTYFILSQEELFRLVITIFMFRSKKWMNTIT
;
A
#
# COMPACT_ATOMS: atom_id res chain seq x y z
N MET A 1 6.95 -16.45 29.13
CA MET A 1 6.38 -16.48 27.76
C MET A 1 5.48 -15.26 27.50
N ASP A 2 4.70 -14.79 28.49
CA ASP A 2 3.76 -13.65 28.34
C ASP A 2 4.37 -12.26 28.11
N LEU A 3 5.60 -12.01 28.58
CA LEU A 3 6.26 -10.71 28.40
C LEU A 3 6.75 -10.48 26.96
N ASP A 4 7.07 -11.57 26.26
CA ASP A 4 7.63 -11.52 24.90
C ASP A 4 6.53 -11.22 23.86
N VAL A 5 5.38 -11.87 23.98
CA VAL A 5 4.19 -11.61 23.13
C VAL A 5 3.66 -10.18 23.29
N ARG A 6 3.70 -9.64 24.53
CA ARG A 6 3.32 -8.24 24.80
C ARG A 6 4.28 -7.25 24.16
N GLY A 7 5.59 -7.53 24.19
CA GLY A 7 6.61 -6.71 23.54
C GLY A 7 6.48 -6.69 22.01
N ILE A 8 6.33 -7.87 21.41
CA ILE A 8 6.12 -8.02 19.96
C ILE A 8 4.81 -7.37 19.52
N GLY A 9 3.73 -7.55 20.29
CA GLY A 9 2.45 -6.90 20.03
C GLY A 9 2.54 -5.38 20.06
N GLY A 10 3.27 -4.80 21.01
CA GLY A 10 3.51 -3.35 21.09
C GLY A 10 4.29 -2.81 19.89
N GLN A 11 5.34 -3.51 19.45
CA GLN A 11 6.12 -3.13 18.27
C GLN A 11 5.29 -3.19 16.98
N LEU A 12 4.43 -4.20 16.84
CA LEU A 12 3.48 -4.31 15.72
C LEU A 12 2.49 -3.15 15.74
N LEU A 13 1.90 -2.82 16.89
CA LEU A 13 0.96 -1.71 17.02
C LEU A 13 1.59 -0.37 16.65
N LEU A 14 2.84 -0.13 17.09
CA LEU A 14 3.58 1.07 16.69
C LEU A 14 3.85 1.11 15.18
N ALA A 15 4.26 -0.01 14.58
CA ALA A 15 4.46 -0.09 13.14
C ALA A 15 3.16 0.18 12.36
N PHE A 16 2.03 -0.38 12.82
CA PHE A 16 0.71 -0.11 12.24
C PHE A 16 0.31 1.36 12.39
N ALA A 17 0.54 1.97 13.55
CA ALA A 17 0.22 3.37 13.79
C ALA A 17 0.99 4.31 12.85
N ILE A 18 2.26 4.02 12.58
CA ILE A 18 3.10 4.79 11.65
C ILE A 18 2.61 4.65 10.20
N LEU A 19 2.13 3.46 9.81
CA LEU A 19 1.66 3.21 8.43
C LEU A 19 0.19 3.56 8.20
N ALA A 20 -0.61 3.67 9.26
CA ALA A 20 -2.01 4.09 9.19
C ALA A 20 -2.24 5.37 8.35
N PRO A 21 -1.52 6.49 8.54
CA PRO A 21 -1.73 7.69 7.73
C PRO A 21 -1.46 7.47 6.24
N VAL A 22 -0.42 6.70 5.89
CA VAL A 22 -0.10 6.35 4.49
C VAL A 22 -1.26 5.55 3.86
N LYS A 23 -1.79 4.59 4.62
CA LYS A 23 -2.91 3.75 4.19
C LYS A 23 -4.19 4.56 3.99
N VAL A 24 -4.48 5.47 4.92
CA VAL A 24 -5.64 6.38 4.81
C VAL A 24 -5.50 7.31 3.61
N MET A 25 -4.31 7.88 3.36
CA MET A 25 -4.07 8.71 2.17
C MET A 25 -4.31 7.93 0.87
N ASN A 26 -3.82 6.69 0.79
CA ASN A 26 -4.08 5.82 -0.35
C ASN A 26 -5.57 5.57 -0.58
N MET A 27 -6.33 5.33 0.50
CA MET A 27 -7.77 5.10 0.42
C MET A 27 -8.54 6.35 -0.03
N ILE A 28 -8.15 7.54 0.45
CA ILE A 28 -8.78 8.81 0.08
C ILE A 28 -8.45 9.19 -1.37
N LEU A 29 -7.16 9.22 -1.74
CA LEU A 29 -6.72 9.62 -3.07
C LEU A 29 -7.10 8.59 -4.14
N GLY A 30 -6.68 7.34 -3.98
CA GLY A 30 -6.90 6.31 -5.00
C GLY A 30 -8.34 5.80 -5.00
N GLY A 31 -8.90 5.54 -3.82
CA GLY A 31 -10.22 4.95 -3.65
C GLY A 31 -11.38 5.95 -3.70
N GLY A 32 -11.19 7.16 -3.16
CA GLY A 32 -12.23 8.19 -3.12
C GLY A 32 -12.16 9.12 -4.33
N ILE A 33 -11.10 9.91 -4.41
CA ILE A 33 -10.98 10.99 -5.39
C ILE A 33 -10.90 10.42 -6.80
N ILE A 34 -9.86 9.64 -7.13
CA ILE A 34 -9.64 9.25 -8.53
C ILE A 34 -10.61 8.13 -8.97
N ARG A 35 -11.23 7.40 -8.04
CA ARG A 35 -12.31 6.46 -8.39
C ARG A 35 -13.62 7.17 -8.75
N SER A 36 -13.84 8.39 -8.28
CA SER A 36 -15.12 9.09 -8.46
C SER A 36 -15.36 9.69 -9.87
N GLY A 37 -14.32 9.87 -10.70
CA GLY A 37 -14.42 10.58 -12.00
C GLY A 37 -14.22 9.65 -13.19
N GLY A 38 -14.78 8.45 -13.08
CA GLY A 38 -15.14 7.64 -14.25
C GLY A 38 -14.03 6.80 -14.88
N ARG A 39 -12.74 7.07 -14.63
CA ARG A 39 -11.61 6.26 -15.13
C ARG A 39 -11.14 5.17 -14.14
N THR A 40 -12.06 4.63 -13.36
CA THR A 40 -11.82 3.64 -12.28
C THR A 40 -11.14 2.36 -12.72
N LYS A 41 -11.40 1.87 -13.94
CA LYS A 41 -10.82 0.61 -14.43
C LYS A 41 -9.29 0.63 -14.48
N TYR A 42 -8.68 1.76 -14.87
CA TYR A 42 -7.22 1.87 -14.94
C TYR A 42 -6.58 1.72 -13.56
N ILE A 43 -7.19 2.34 -12.55
CA ILE A 43 -6.72 2.28 -11.16
C ILE A 43 -6.86 0.88 -10.60
N MET A 44 -8.01 0.25 -10.81
CA MET A 44 -8.23 -1.13 -10.37
C MET A 44 -7.22 -2.09 -10.98
N ILE A 45 -6.87 -1.93 -12.26
CA ILE A 45 -5.88 -2.77 -12.92
C ILE A 45 -4.50 -2.54 -12.29
N ILE A 46 -4.08 -1.29 -12.09
CA ILE A 46 -2.79 -0.96 -11.46
C ILE A 46 -2.74 -1.49 -10.02
N ASP A 47 -3.82 -1.34 -9.27
CA ASP A 47 -3.96 -1.80 -7.89
C ASP A 47 -3.85 -3.32 -7.77
N MET A 48 -4.54 -4.04 -8.66
CA MET A 48 -4.53 -5.49 -8.73
C MET A 48 -3.16 -6.00 -9.18
N LEU A 49 -2.57 -5.42 -10.22
CA LEU A 49 -1.24 -5.79 -10.70
C LEU A 49 -0.15 -5.47 -9.66
N GLY A 50 -0.23 -4.33 -8.96
CA GLY A 50 0.69 -3.99 -7.88
C GLY A 50 0.65 -5.02 -6.75
N THR A 51 -0.55 -5.38 -6.29
CA THR A 51 -0.72 -6.37 -5.22
C THR A 51 -0.19 -7.74 -5.62
N TRP A 52 -0.53 -8.22 -6.83
CA TRP A 52 -0.21 -9.58 -7.27
C TRP A 52 1.21 -9.75 -7.82
N LEU A 53 1.77 -8.73 -8.50
CA LEU A 53 3.10 -8.81 -9.09
C LEU A 53 4.21 -8.29 -8.18
N VAL A 54 3.88 -7.38 -7.25
CA VAL A 54 4.87 -6.74 -6.38
C VAL A 54 4.67 -7.20 -4.94
N GLY A 55 3.48 -7.00 -4.38
CA GLY A 55 3.17 -7.29 -2.99
C GLY A 55 3.35 -8.75 -2.57
N VAL A 56 2.58 -9.62 -3.23
CA VAL A 56 2.57 -11.06 -2.92
C VAL A 56 3.95 -11.70 -3.14
N PRO A 57 4.66 -11.46 -4.26
CA PRO A 57 5.98 -12.02 -4.48
C PRO A 57 7.03 -11.49 -3.52
N LEU A 58 7.02 -10.19 -3.20
CA LEU A 58 7.95 -9.61 -2.20
C LEU A 58 7.70 -10.16 -0.81
N GLY A 59 6.44 -10.29 -0.40
CA GLY A 59 6.07 -10.86 0.89
C GLY A 59 6.50 -12.33 1.02
N LEU A 60 6.25 -13.14 -0.01
CA LEU A 60 6.70 -14.53 -0.07
C LEU A 60 8.23 -14.63 -0.08
N TYR A 61 8.92 -13.78 -0.84
CA TYR A 61 10.38 -13.79 -0.91
C TYR A 61 11.01 -13.38 0.43
N ALA A 62 10.54 -12.30 1.05
CA ALA A 62 11.05 -11.83 2.34
C ALA A 62 10.75 -12.82 3.49
N GLY A 63 9.55 -13.42 3.49
CA GLY A 63 9.13 -14.35 4.54
C GLY A 63 9.69 -15.77 4.38
N LEU A 64 9.64 -16.37 3.18
CA LEU A 64 9.98 -17.77 2.96
C LEU A 64 11.44 -17.98 2.55
N VAL A 65 11.99 -17.09 1.72
CA VAL A 65 13.37 -17.24 1.20
C VAL A 65 14.36 -16.62 2.17
N LEU A 66 14.14 -15.34 2.50
CA LEU A 66 15.06 -14.60 3.38
C LEU A 66 14.84 -14.89 4.87
N LYS A 67 13.69 -15.50 5.25
CA LYS A 67 13.31 -15.79 6.64
C LYS A 67 13.50 -14.59 7.57
N LEU A 68 13.19 -13.39 7.06
CA LEU A 68 13.39 -12.15 7.80
C LEU A 68 12.38 -12.05 8.96
N PRO A 69 12.75 -11.37 10.07
CA PRO A 69 11.82 -11.08 11.15
C PRO A 69 10.58 -10.34 10.63
N ILE A 70 9.42 -10.57 11.25
CA ILE A 70 8.10 -10.05 10.82
C ILE A 70 8.12 -8.54 10.54
N VAL A 71 8.89 -7.78 11.33
CA VAL A 71 9.04 -6.33 11.21
C VAL A 71 9.66 -5.93 9.87
N TRP A 72 10.72 -6.63 9.45
CA TRP A 72 11.42 -6.35 8.19
C TRP A 72 10.61 -6.77 6.98
N THR A 73 9.94 -7.92 7.05
CA THR A 73 9.00 -8.37 6.01
C THR A 73 7.88 -7.36 5.82
N TYR A 74 7.33 -6.83 6.91
CA TYR A 74 6.31 -5.80 6.87
C TYR A 74 6.83 -4.46 6.31
N PHE A 75 8.06 -4.09 6.64
CA PHE A 75 8.70 -2.88 6.09
C PHE A 75 8.94 -2.97 4.58
N ILE A 76 9.33 -4.15 4.08
CA ILE A 76 9.49 -4.39 2.64
C ILE A 76 8.13 -4.35 1.95
N LEU A 77 7.11 -4.97 2.55
CA LEU A 77 5.75 -4.96 2.01
C LEU A 77 5.15 -3.54 1.96
N SER A 78 5.41 -2.71 2.97
CA SER A 78 4.88 -1.34 3.02
C SER A 78 5.42 -0.42 1.93
N GLN A 79 6.58 -0.74 1.32
CA GLN A 79 7.09 -0.03 0.15
C GLN A 79 6.15 -0.14 -1.06
N GLU A 80 5.41 -1.24 -1.17
CA GLU A 80 4.39 -1.40 -2.21
C GLU A 80 3.24 -0.40 -2.06
N GLU A 81 2.78 -0.18 -0.82
CA GLU A 81 1.75 0.80 -0.51
C GLU A 81 2.24 2.23 -0.81
N LEU A 82 3.52 2.53 -0.55
CA LEU A 82 4.14 3.80 -0.91
C LEU A 82 4.25 3.98 -2.44
N PHE A 83 4.64 2.94 -3.16
CA PHE A 83 4.74 3.00 -4.62
C PHE A 83 3.37 3.27 -5.26
N ARG A 84 2.32 2.60 -4.75
CA ARG A 84 0.93 2.83 -5.16
C ARG A 84 0.48 4.26 -4.85
N LEU A 85 0.86 4.80 -3.69
CA LEU A 85 0.58 6.19 -3.32
C LEU A 85 1.23 7.18 -4.29
N VAL A 86 2.49 6.96 -4.65
CA VAL A 86 3.23 7.79 -5.61
C VAL A 86 2.57 7.75 -6.98
N ILE A 87 2.22 6.57 -7.50
CA ILE A 87 1.51 6.44 -8.79
C ILE A 87 0.17 7.18 -8.74
N THR A 88 -0.57 7.01 -7.66
CA THR A 88 -1.88 7.63 -7.44
C THR A 88 -1.76 9.16 -7.41
N ILE A 89 -0.76 9.70 -6.70
CA ILE A 89 -0.48 11.14 -6.65
C ILE A 89 -0.03 11.65 -8.02
N PHE A 90 0.84 10.91 -8.72
CA PHE A 90 1.30 11.30 -10.05
C PHE A 90 0.14 11.38 -11.04
N MET A 91 -0.75 10.39 -11.02
CA MET A 91 -1.96 10.39 -11.84
C MET A 91 -2.94 11.49 -11.42
N PHE A 92 -3.10 11.77 -10.12
CA PHE A 92 -3.87 12.91 -9.62
C PHE A 92 -3.32 14.23 -10.18
N ARG A 93 -2.00 14.43 -10.15
CA ARG A 93 -1.33 15.60 -10.74
C ARG A 93 -1.41 15.63 -12.26
N SER A 94 -1.46 14.47 -12.91
CA SER A 94 -1.53 14.38 -14.36
C SER A 94 -2.83 14.95 -14.94
N LYS A 95 -3.87 15.17 -14.12
CA LYS A 95 -5.21 15.68 -14.50
C LYS A 95 -5.92 14.94 -15.65
N LYS A 96 -5.31 13.92 -16.26
CA LYS A 96 -5.87 13.07 -17.34
C LYS A 96 -7.14 12.33 -16.93
N TRP A 97 -7.39 12.24 -15.62
CA TRP A 97 -8.65 11.75 -15.07
C TRP A 97 -9.81 12.73 -15.24
N MET A 98 -9.54 14.05 -15.20
CA MET A 98 -10.52 15.06 -15.61
C MET A 98 -10.56 15.07 -17.12
N ASN A 99 -11.29 14.12 -17.70
CA ASN A 99 -11.72 14.29 -19.08
C ASN A 99 -12.65 15.50 -19.08
N THR A 100 -12.14 16.63 -19.58
CA THR A 100 -12.95 17.80 -19.90
C THR A 100 -14.06 17.33 -20.85
N ILE A 101 -15.27 17.27 -20.32
CA ILE A 101 -16.48 17.23 -21.13
C ILE A 101 -16.66 18.62 -21.71
N THR A 102 -16.09 18.85 -22.89
CA THR A 102 -16.50 19.95 -23.78
C THR A 102 -17.03 19.31 -25.05
#